data_AF-A0A1I3ZFT4-F1
#
_entry.id   AF-A0A1I3ZFT4-F1
#
_cell.length_a   1.000
_cell.length_b   1.000
_cell.length_c   1.000
_cell.angle_alpha   90.00
_cell.angle_beta   90.00
_cell.angle_gamma   90.00
#
_symmetry.space_group_name_H-M   'P 1'
#
loop_
_entity.id
_entity.type
_entity.pdbx_description
1 polymer ?
#
loop_
_entity_poly.entity_id
_entity_poly.type
_entity_poly.pdbx_seq_one_letter_code
_entity_poly.pdbx_strand_id
1 'polypeptide(L)'
;MMGPQAPERPKPLAPPTALLDVPTVKWVFVFLFLASAVYVHLRGKVRHRLGRQLLDHSTFMAPINVLMYACSRVPTSPFIEPDRHFPELEPLRARWREIREEALHLRELQHIKAADGYNDVGFNSFFRRGWKRFYLKWYDEAHPSAAELCPRTTELLRQIPAVKAAMFAELPPGGELRPHRDPFAGSLRLHLGLDTPNDDACFIDVDGQRYSWRDGEWTMFDETYIHWAQNGSQANRIILFCDIERPMRFAWARGINRFVAKNFIAAGASPNMEGDKTGGINRLFKYFYALRLKAKGLRERNKTLYYALKYALVLAAIGFVIWL
;
A
#
# COMPACT_ATOMS: atom_id res chain seq x y z
N MET A 1 8.40 88.14 12.53
CA MET A 1 7.46 87.23 13.20
C MET A 1 7.58 85.86 12.56
N MET A 2 8.25 84.92 13.21
CA MET A 2 8.28 83.51 12.80
C MET A 2 7.13 82.78 13.49
N GLY A 3 6.19 82.25 12.72
CA GLY A 3 5.11 81.40 13.23
C GLY A 3 5.64 80.00 13.57
N PRO A 4 5.10 79.31 14.59
CA PRO A 4 5.58 78.00 14.98
C PRO A 4 5.23 76.96 13.92
N GLN A 5 6.22 76.19 13.45
CA GLN A 5 6.00 75.03 12.60
C GLN A 5 5.30 73.94 13.42
N ALA A 6 4.17 73.45 12.92
CA ALA A 6 3.46 72.32 13.49
C ALA A 6 4.31 71.03 13.36
N PRO A 7 4.30 70.13 14.35
CA PRO A 7 5.05 68.88 14.27
C PRO A 7 4.47 67.97 13.18
N GLU A 8 5.33 67.49 12.28
CA GLU A 8 4.98 66.48 11.28
C GLU A 8 4.44 65.22 11.97
N ARG A 9 3.27 64.75 11.53
CA ARG A 9 2.73 63.47 12.00
C ARG A 9 3.67 62.35 11.55
N PRO A 10 3.99 61.37 12.40
CA PRO A 10 4.77 60.21 11.99
C PRO A 10 4.05 59.47 10.86
N LYS A 11 4.78 59.18 9.77
CA LYS A 11 4.28 58.33 8.69
C LYS A 11 3.80 56.99 9.28
N PRO A 12 2.63 56.47 8.86
CA PRO A 12 2.20 55.16 9.32
C PRO A 12 3.25 54.11 8.95
N LEU A 13 3.67 53.32 9.95
CA LEU A 13 4.53 52.17 9.73
C LEU A 13 3.87 51.29 8.65
N ALA A 14 4.61 50.96 7.59
CA ALA A 14 4.13 50.00 6.60
C ALA A 14 3.71 48.72 7.33
N PRO A 15 2.55 48.12 7.00
CA PRO A 15 2.16 46.87 7.61
C PRO A 15 3.24 45.82 7.33
N PRO A 16 3.51 44.89 8.27
CA PRO A 16 4.48 43.84 8.05
C PRO A 16 4.03 42.98 6.85
N THR A 17 4.66 43.17 5.71
CA THR A 17 4.66 42.23 4.59
C THR A 17 5.74 41.18 4.91
N ALA A 18 5.54 39.87 4.80
CA ALA A 18 4.59 39.12 4.02
C ALA A 18 4.21 37.82 4.77
N LEU A 19 2.93 37.62 5.03
CA LEU A 19 2.39 36.26 4.95
C LEU A 19 2.54 35.86 3.48
N LEU A 20 3.20 34.74 3.20
CA LEU A 20 3.44 34.24 1.85
C LEU A 20 2.19 34.43 0.98
N ASP A 21 2.27 35.24 -0.07
CA ASP A 21 1.13 35.41 -0.99
C ASP A 21 0.70 34.02 -1.51
N VAL A 22 -0.59 33.80 -1.71
CA VAL A 22 -1.16 32.51 -2.16
C VAL A 22 -0.42 31.88 -3.35
N PRO A 23 0.06 32.64 -4.36
CA PRO A 23 0.89 32.11 -5.45
C PRO A 23 2.23 31.51 -4.99
N THR A 24 2.77 31.95 -3.85
CA THR A 24 4.01 31.43 -3.24
C THR A 24 3.75 30.16 -2.44
N VAL A 25 2.61 30.08 -1.76
CA VAL A 25 2.20 28.90 -0.97
C VAL A 25 1.98 27.67 -1.85
N LYS A 26 1.37 27.81 -3.04
CA LYS A 26 1.21 26.68 -3.98
C LYS A 26 2.55 26.07 -4.40
N TRP A 27 3.58 26.89 -4.61
CA TRP A 27 4.91 26.41 -4.98
C TRP A 27 5.60 25.68 -3.83
N VAL A 28 5.32 26.04 -2.57
CA VAL A 28 5.78 25.26 -1.41
C VAL A 28 5.19 23.85 -1.45
N PHE A 29 3.90 23.68 -1.72
CA PHE A 29 3.29 22.36 -1.83
C PHE A 29 3.84 21.55 -3.02
N VAL A 30 4.05 22.19 -4.17
CA VAL A 30 4.68 21.55 -5.33
C VAL A 30 6.10 21.09 -4.99
N PHE A 31 6.90 21.95 -4.36
CA PHE A 31 8.26 21.61 -3.95
C PHE A 31 8.29 20.48 -2.94
N LEU A 32 7.44 20.52 -1.90
CA LEU A 32 7.32 19.45 -0.91
C LEU A 32 6.91 18.12 -1.55
N PHE A 33 6.00 18.16 -2.54
CA PHE A 33 5.62 16.98 -3.29
C PHE A 33 6.79 16.39 -4.08
N LEU A 34 7.50 17.24 -4.84
CA LEU A 34 8.65 16.81 -5.64
C LEU A 34 9.79 16.29 -4.75
N ALA A 35 10.12 16.98 -3.66
CA ALA A 35 11.11 16.54 -2.69
C ALA A 35 10.73 15.19 -2.06
N SER A 36 9.45 14.99 -1.73
CA SER A 36 8.95 13.73 -1.20
C SER A 36 9.04 12.59 -2.23
N ALA A 37 8.70 12.87 -3.49
CA ALA A 37 8.83 11.91 -4.58
C ALA A 37 10.31 11.50 -4.81
N VAL A 38 11.22 12.47 -4.77
CA VAL A 38 12.68 12.22 -4.86
C VAL A 38 13.16 11.39 -3.67
N TYR A 39 12.76 11.72 -2.45
CA TYR A 39 13.10 10.93 -1.26
C TYR A 39 12.62 9.47 -1.39
N VAL A 40 11.36 9.26 -1.75
CA VAL A 40 10.77 7.91 -1.95
C VAL A 40 11.45 7.14 -3.08
N HIS A 41 11.96 7.83 -4.09
CA HIS A 41 12.75 7.22 -5.15
C HIS A 41 14.15 6.80 -4.67
N LEU A 42 14.80 7.63 -3.86
CA LEU A 42 16.18 7.44 -3.45
C LEU A 42 16.36 6.56 -2.21
N ARG A 43 15.32 6.39 -1.38
CA ARG A 43 15.40 5.63 -0.11
C ARG A 43 15.80 4.16 -0.28
N GLY A 44 15.46 3.53 -1.41
CA GLY A 44 15.80 2.14 -1.71
C GLY A 44 17.02 2.00 -2.62
N LYS A 45 17.70 0.84 -2.52
CA LYS A 45 18.74 0.40 -3.45
C LYS A 45 18.15 0.04 -4.81
N VAL A 46 17.02 -0.66 -4.81
CA VAL A 46 16.29 -1.06 -6.02
C VAL A 46 15.30 0.06 -6.40
N ARG A 47 15.35 0.49 -7.66
CA ARG A 47 14.58 1.64 -8.15
C ARG A 47 13.92 1.37 -9.48
N HIS A 48 12.73 1.94 -9.66
CA HIS A 48 12.13 2.02 -10.99
C HIS A 48 12.88 3.06 -11.84
N ARG A 49 12.87 2.88 -13.17
CA ARG A 49 13.29 3.94 -14.08
C ARG A 49 12.40 5.17 -13.88
N LEU A 50 12.96 6.38 -13.99
CA LEU A 50 12.27 7.64 -13.69
C LEU A 50 10.89 7.77 -14.38
N GLY A 51 10.79 7.38 -15.66
CA GLY A 51 9.51 7.44 -16.38
C GLY A 51 8.42 6.49 -15.84
N ARG A 52 8.81 5.34 -15.25
CA ARG A 52 7.87 4.45 -14.56
C ARG A 52 7.51 5.00 -13.18
N GLN A 53 8.45 5.63 -12.48
CA GLN A 53 8.24 6.23 -11.16
C GLN A 53 7.19 7.36 -11.21
N LEU A 54 7.26 8.25 -12.19
CA LEU A 54 6.33 9.39 -12.30
C LEU A 54 4.86 8.97 -12.48
N LEU A 55 4.63 7.77 -13.02
CA LEU A 55 3.30 7.21 -13.24
C LEU A 55 2.93 6.16 -12.20
N ASP A 56 3.77 5.95 -11.20
CA ASP A 56 3.54 4.99 -10.12
C ASP A 56 2.63 5.58 -9.06
N HIS A 57 1.65 4.81 -8.61
CA HIS A 57 0.66 5.26 -7.62
C HIS A 57 1.30 5.66 -6.28
N SER A 58 2.47 5.10 -5.94
CA SER A 58 3.22 5.48 -4.74
C SER A 58 3.72 6.93 -4.77
N THR A 59 3.92 7.51 -5.94
CA THR A 59 4.38 8.90 -6.10
C THR A 59 3.32 9.90 -5.63
N PHE A 60 2.04 9.59 -5.82
CA PHE A 60 0.94 10.45 -5.34
C PHE A 60 0.84 10.46 -3.81
N MET A 61 1.13 9.32 -3.18
CA MET A 61 1.16 9.18 -1.72
C MET A 61 2.49 9.63 -1.10
N ALA A 62 3.47 10.09 -1.90
CA ALA A 62 4.82 10.34 -1.41
C ALA A 62 4.90 11.30 -0.20
N PRO A 63 4.21 12.44 -0.16
CA PRO A 63 4.25 13.33 1.02
C PRO A 63 3.72 12.66 2.28
N ILE A 64 2.62 11.92 2.15
CA ILE A 64 2.03 11.16 3.26
C ILE A 64 3.00 10.08 3.72
N ASN A 65 3.62 9.36 2.79
CA ASN A 65 4.58 8.31 3.10
C ASN A 65 5.83 8.87 3.79
N VAL A 66 6.36 10.01 3.35
CA VAL A 66 7.47 10.70 4.02
C VAL A 66 7.11 11.03 5.47
N LEU A 67 5.90 11.52 5.71
CA LEU A 67 5.38 11.75 7.05
C LEU A 67 5.32 10.44 7.87
N MET A 68 4.83 9.35 7.26
CA MET A 68 4.77 8.03 7.92
C MET A 68 6.16 7.52 8.32
N TYR A 69 7.16 7.65 7.44
CA TYR A 69 8.53 7.25 7.74
C TYR A 69 9.14 8.10 8.84
N ALA A 70 9.04 9.43 8.72
CA ALA A 70 9.63 10.38 9.68
C ALA A 70 9.05 10.23 11.09
N CYS A 71 7.78 9.85 11.18
CA CYS A 71 7.07 9.68 12.45
C CYS A 71 6.97 8.20 12.89
N SER A 72 7.65 7.26 12.23
CA SER A 72 7.62 5.84 12.60
C SER A 72 8.36 5.59 13.94
N ARG A 73 7.85 4.67 14.77
CA ARG A 73 8.55 4.19 15.99
C ARG A 73 9.48 3.02 15.72
N VAL A 74 9.32 2.37 14.58
CA VAL A 74 10.11 1.21 14.16
C VAL A 74 11.06 1.61 13.04
N PRO A 75 12.14 0.85 12.79
CA PRO A 75 13.04 1.13 11.68
C PRO A 75 12.31 1.19 10.34
N THR A 76 12.78 2.08 9.45
CA THR A 76 12.28 2.21 8.08
C THR A 76 13.18 1.45 7.09
N SER A 77 13.67 0.28 7.51
CA SER A 77 14.48 -0.65 6.72
C SER A 77 13.60 -1.57 5.86
N PRO A 78 14.16 -2.21 4.82
CA PRO A 78 13.43 -3.17 3.98
C PRO A 78 12.79 -4.30 4.79
N PHE A 79 13.56 -4.96 5.66
CA PHE A 79 13.05 -5.95 6.62
C PHE A 79 13.06 -5.38 8.03
N ILE A 80 12.11 -5.84 8.85
CA ILE A 80 11.91 -5.43 10.24
C ILE A 80 11.77 -6.70 11.08
N GLU A 81 12.42 -6.73 12.24
CA GLU A 81 12.34 -7.84 13.20
C GLU A 81 11.01 -7.81 13.96
N PRO A 82 10.06 -8.74 13.70
CA PRO A 82 8.75 -8.72 14.36
C PRO A 82 8.88 -8.97 15.86
N ASP A 83 9.74 -9.91 16.26
CA ASP A 83 10.01 -10.28 17.66
C ASP A 83 10.37 -9.09 18.54
N ARG A 84 11.13 -8.14 18.00
CA ARG A 84 11.63 -6.98 18.74
C ARG A 84 10.62 -5.84 18.81
N HIS A 85 9.84 -5.67 17.77
CA HIS A 85 9.04 -4.46 17.57
C HIS A 85 7.52 -4.67 17.73
N PHE A 86 7.07 -5.93 17.65
CA PHE A 86 5.67 -6.32 17.64
C PHE A 86 5.41 -7.60 18.46
N PRO A 87 5.77 -7.62 19.77
CA PRO A 87 5.58 -8.80 20.62
C PRO A 87 4.11 -9.24 20.70
N GLU A 88 3.16 -8.33 20.48
CA GLU A 88 1.73 -8.63 20.42
C GLU A 88 1.33 -9.59 19.28
N LEU A 89 2.21 -9.82 18.30
CA LEU A 89 1.96 -10.73 17.17
C LEU A 89 2.34 -12.18 17.49
N GLU A 90 3.07 -12.43 18.58
CA GLU A 90 3.55 -13.77 18.95
C GLU A 90 2.45 -14.85 18.96
N PRO A 91 1.21 -14.60 19.41
CA PRO A 91 0.16 -15.61 19.37
C PRO A 91 -0.09 -16.19 17.97
N LEU A 92 0.14 -15.42 16.89
CA LEU A 92 0.03 -15.91 15.51
C LEU A 92 1.11 -16.95 15.21
N ARG A 93 2.37 -16.65 15.60
CA ARG A 93 3.49 -17.57 15.40
C ARG A 93 3.36 -18.79 16.28
N ALA A 94 3.05 -18.64 17.55
CA ALA A 94 2.92 -19.75 18.50
C ALA A 94 1.83 -20.77 18.06
N ARG A 95 0.75 -20.30 17.43
CA ARG A 95 -0.38 -21.12 16.98
C ARG A 95 -0.41 -21.36 15.46
N TRP A 96 0.73 -21.23 14.79
CA TRP A 96 0.84 -21.34 13.33
C TRP A 96 0.28 -22.66 12.77
N ARG A 97 0.35 -23.76 13.54
CA ARG A 97 -0.17 -25.08 13.12
C ARG A 97 -1.69 -25.10 13.04
N GLU A 98 -2.39 -24.50 14.01
CA GLU A 98 -3.86 -24.36 13.96
C GLU A 98 -4.28 -23.50 12.76
N ILE A 99 -3.54 -22.41 12.51
CA ILE A 99 -3.76 -21.54 11.37
C ILE A 99 -3.53 -22.28 10.04
N ARG A 100 -2.49 -23.14 9.99
CA ARG A 100 -2.18 -23.98 8.84
C ARG A 100 -3.31 -24.97 8.56
N GLU A 101 -3.86 -25.63 9.58
CA GLU A 101 -4.95 -26.59 9.41
C GLU A 101 -6.16 -25.95 8.72
N GLU A 102 -6.59 -24.76 9.18
CA GLU A 102 -7.68 -24.01 8.54
C GLU A 102 -7.35 -23.59 7.10
N ALA A 103 -6.11 -23.17 6.83
CA ALA A 103 -5.66 -22.80 5.49
C ALA A 103 -5.63 -24.00 4.52
N LEU A 104 -5.18 -25.17 4.98
CA LEU A 104 -5.16 -26.40 4.20
C LEU A 104 -6.58 -26.89 3.90
N HIS A 105 -7.47 -26.83 4.89
CA HIS A 105 -8.88 -27.15 4.69
C HIS A 105 -9.53 -26.25 3.63
N LEU A 106 -9.29 -24.94 3.69
CA LEU A 106 -9.76 -24.01 2.65
C LEU A 106 -9.19 -24.31 1.26
N ARG A 107 -7.93 -24.76 1.18
CA ARG A 107 -7.32 -25.16 -0.09
C ARG A 107 -8.01 -26.40 -0.68
N GLU A 108 -8.31 -27.40 0.15
CA GLU A 108 -9.04 -28.61 -0.27
C GLU A 108 -10.44 -28.27 -0.80
N LEU A 109 -11.13 -27.32 -0.14
CA LEU A 109 -12.40 -26.77 -0.60
C LEU A 109 -12.28 -25.82 -1.80
N GLN A 110 -11.06 -25.58 -2.30
CA GLN A 110 -10.75 -24.65 -3.41
C GLN A 110 -11.20 -23.20 -3.15
N HIS A 111 -11.28 -22.80 -1.88
CA HIS A 111 -11.69 -21.45 -1.49
C HIS A 111 -10.52 -20.44 -1.51
N ILE A 112 -9.26 -20.90 -1.46
CA ILE A 112 -8.12 -20.05 -1.80
C ILE A 112 -8.06 -19.94 -3.32
N LYS A 113 -8.76 -18.96 -3.88
CA LYS A 113 -8.93 -18.81 -5.33
C LYS A 113 -8.41 -17.47 -5.84
N ALA A 114 -8.24 -17.38 -7.16
CA ALA A 114 -8.08 -16.09 -7.80
C ALA A 114 -9.39 -15.29 -7.64
N ALA A 115 -9.32 -13.95 -7.60
CA ALA A 115 -10.52 -13.15 -7.51
C ALA A 115 -11.47 -13.43 -8.69
N ASP A 116 -12.76 -13.63 -8.40
CA ASP A 116 -13.78 -13.76 -9.44
C ASP A 116 -13.99 -12.39 -10.12
N GLY A 117 -13.59 -12.28 -11.38
CA GLY A 117 -13.77 -11.07 -12.20
C GLY A 117 -12.78 -9.93 -11.91
N TYR A 118 -13.28 -8.68 -11.85
CA TYR A 118 -12.47 -7.44 -11.74
C TYR A 118 -12.65 -6.72 -10.39
N ASN A 119 -12.97 -7.45 -9.33
CA ASN A 119 -13.42 -6.85 -8.07
C ASN A 119 -12.29 -6.66 -7.05
N ASP A 120 -11.04 -6.96 -7.43
CA ASP A 120 -9.84 -6.77 -6.61
C ASP A 120 -8.84 -5.87 -7.35
N VAL A 121 -8.74 -4.62 -6.89
CA VAL A 121 -7.95 -3.54 -7.51
C VAL A 121 -6.47 -3.63 -7.16
N GLY A 122 -6.16 -4.00 -5.92
CA GLY A 122 -4.81 -4.06 -5.39
C GLY A 122 -4.00 -5.19 -6.02
N PHE A 123 -4.66 -6.32 -6.31
CA PHE A 123 -3.95 -7.54 -6.68
C PHE A 123 -4.27 -8.09 -8.08
N ASN A 124 -5.05 -7.37 -8.90
CA ASN A 124 -5.50 -7.85 -10.21
C ASN A 124 -4.37 -8.37 -11.12
N SER A 125 -3.20 -7.73 -11.07
CA SER A 125 -2.05 -8.12 -11.88
C SER A 125 -1.38 -9.42 -11.43
N PHE A 126 -1.58 -9.82 -10.18
CA PHE A 126 -0.98 -11.02 -9.59
C PHE A 126 -1.80 -12.29 -9.88
N PHE A 127 -3.13 -12.18 -9.98
CA PHE A 127 -3.99 -13.33 -10.33
C PHE A 127 -3.65 -13.95 -11.70
N ARG A 128 -3.18 -13.15 -12.66
CA ARG A 128 -2.73 -13.63 -13.98
C ARG A 128 -1.50 -14.54 -13.93
N ARG A 129 -0.83 -14.65 -12.77
CA ARG A 129 0.41 -15.41 -12.56
C ARG A 129 0.23 -16.47 -11.47
N GLY A 130 -1.01 -16.88 -11.21
CA GLY A 130 -1.33 -18.01 -10.34
C GLY A 130 -1.52 -17.66 -8.86
N TRP A 131 -1.37 -16.39 -8.47
CA TRP A 131 -1.63 -15.98 -7.08
C TRP A 131 -3.11 -16.20 -6.75
N LYS A 132 -3.38 -16.76 -5.56
CA LYS A 132 -4.73 -16.98 -5.04
C LYS A 132 -4.79 -16.50 -3.59
N ARG A 133 -5.98 -16.10 -3.13
CA ARG A 133 -6.15 -15.59 -1.77
C ARG A 133 -7.51 -15.92 -1.16
N PHE A 134 -7.57 -15.85 0.16
CA PHE A 134 -8.80 -15.87 0.94
C PHE A 134 -8.69 -14.85 2.08
N TYR A 135 -9.51 -13.78 2.08
CA TYR A 135 -9.49 -12.76 3.12
C TYR A 135 -10.07 -13.28 4.44
N LEU A 136 -9.36 -13.07 5.53
CA LEU A 136 -9.81 -13.39 6.88
C LEU A 136 -10.42 -12.16 7.55
N LYS A 137 -9.74 -11.03 7.40
CA LYS A 137 -10.07 -9.76 8.02
C LYS A 137 -9.74 -8.61 7.08
N TRP A 138 -10.61 -7.61 7.04
CA TRP A 138 -10.31 -6.33 6.42
C TRP A 138 -10.75 -5.17 7.31
N TYR A 139 -9.76 -4.54 7.92
CA TYR A 139 -9.82 -3.50 8.94
C TYR A 139 -10.56 -3.90 10.21
N ASP A 140 -11.88 -3.81 10.20
CA ASP A 140 -12.66 -3.81 11.45
C ASP A 140 -13.22 -5.22 11.75
N GLU A 141 -13.89 -5.86 10.79
CA GLU A 141 -14.54 -7.15 11.01
C GLU A 141 -13.96 -8.25 10.12
N ALA A 142 -14.09 -9.48 10.60
CA ALA A 142 -13.83 -10.66 9.79
C ALA A 142 -14.90 -10.79 8.72
N HIS A 143 -14.54 -11.37 7.58
CA HIS A 143 -15.55 -11.78 6.61
C HIS A 143 -16.46 -12.85 7.25
N PRO A 144 -17.80 -12.82 7.06
CA PRO A 144 -18.69 -13.86 7.59
C PRO A 144 -18.22 -15.27 7.22
N SER A 145 -17.78 -15.44 5.97
CA SER A 145 -17.16 -16.66 5.46
C SER A 145 -15.91 -17.10 6.25
N ALA A 146 -15.06 -16.16 6.64
CA ALA A 146 -13.87 -16.43 7.44
C ALA A 146 -14.20 -16.80 8.89
N ALA A 147 -15.25 -16.21 9.47
CA ALA A 147 -15.68 -16.55 10.82
C ALA A 147 -16.21 -17.99 10.92
N GLU A 148 -16.82 -18.50 9.84
CA GLU A 148 -17.32 -19.88 9.74
C GLU A 148 -16.21 -20.89 9.41
N LEU A 149 -15.40 -20.61 8.38
CA LEU A 149 -14.41 -21.56 7.86
C LEU A 149 -13.06 -21.50 8.57
N CYS A 150 -12.76 -20.38 9.24
CA CYS A 150 -11.50 -20.17 9.96
C CYS A 150 -11.75 -19.58 11.36
N PRO A 151 -12.55 -20.24 12.22
CA PRO A 151 -12.95 -19.70 13.51
C PRO A 151 -11.76 -19.43 14.44
N ARG A 152 -10.72 -20.27 14.43
CA ARG A 152 -9.55 -20.12 15.31
C ARG A 152 -8.66 -18.98 14.86
N THR A 153 -8.36 -18.89 13.56
CA THR A 153 -7.58 -17.78 13.02
C THR A 153 -8.32 -16.46 13.19
N THR A 154 -9.64 -16.45 12.96
CA THR A 154 -10.47 -15.26 13.12
C THR A 154 -10.59 -14.80 14.57
N GLU A 155 -10.64 -15.72 15.53
CA GLU A 155 -10.58 -15.42 16.96
C GLU A 155 -9.24 -14.78 17.34
N LEU A 156 -8.12 -15.35 16.88
CA LEU A 156 -6.78 -14.80 17.12
C LEU A 156 -6.63 -13.38 16.57
N LEU A 157 -7.04 -13.16 15.31
CA LEU A 157 -6.95 -11.85 14.65
C LEU A 157 -7.83 -10.77 15.31
N ARG A 158 -8.88 -11.16 16.03
CA ARG A 158 -9.71 -10.23 16.82
C ARG A 158 -8.99 -9.73 18.06
N GLN A 159 -8.12 -10.54 18.65
CA GLN A 159 -7.34 -10.18 19.85
C GLN A 159 -6.16 -9.26 19.52
N ILE A 160 -5.82 -9.09 18.24
CA ILE A 160 -4.67 -8.32 17.77
C ILE A 160 -5.14 -7.12 16.92
N PRO A 161 -5.52 -5.98 17.53
CA PRO A 161 -6.08 -4.84 16.82
C PRO A 161 -5.07 -4.12 15.92
N ALA A 162 -3.77 -4.39 16.08
CA ALA A 162 -2.72 -3.91 15.21
C ALA A 162 -2.82 -4.51 13.79
N VAL A 163 -3.33 -5.75 13.66
CA VAL A 163 -3.59 -6.38 12.36
C VAL A 163 -4.82 -5.73 11.73
N LYS A 164 -4.61 -5.00 10.63
CA LYS A 164 -5.67 -4.32 9.89
C LYS A 164 -6.22 -5.22 8.80
N ALA A 165 -5.38 -5.83 7.98
CA ALA A 165 -5.85 -6.81 7.00
C ALA A 165 -5.16 -8.16 7.24
N ALA A 166 -5.86 -9.25 6.98
CA ALA A 166 -5.29 -10.59 7.01
C ALA A 166 -5.91 -11.46 5.92
N MET A 167 -5.10 -12.32 5.30
CA MET A 167 -5.55 -13.29 4.32
C MET A 167 -4.61 -14.50 4.27
N PHE A 168 -5.13 -15.63 3.81
CA PHE A 168 -4.29 -16.70 3.29
C PHE A 168 -3.91 -16.38 1.85
N ALA A 169 -2.63 -16.53 1.52
CA ALA A 169 -2.11 -16.26 0.19
C ALA A 169 -1.32 -17.47 -0.34
N GLU A 170 -1.79 -18.04 -1.45
CA GLU A 170 -1.17 -19.18 -2.13
C GLU A 170 -0.38 -18.70 -3.36
N LEU A 171 0.84 -19.20 -3.51
CA LEU A 171 1.66 -19.05 -4.71
C LEU A 171 2.03 -20.45 -5.23
N PRO A 172 1.52 -20.88 -6.41
CA PRO A 172 1.77 -22.21 -6.94
C PRO A 172 3.19 -22.37 -7.49
N PRO A 173 3.62 -23.61 -7.80
CA PRO A 173 4.87 -23.87 -8.52
C PRO A 173 5.01 -23.00 -9.78
N GLY A 174 6.17 -22.39 -9.96
CA GLY A 174 6.46 -21.45 -11.04
C GLY A 174 5.78 -20.08 -10.92
N GLY A 175 5.01 -19.84 -9.84
CA GLY A 175 4.32 -18.57 -9.60
C GLY A 175 5.30 -17.42 -9.38
N GLU A 176 4.96 -16.24 -9.90
CA GLU A 176 5.82 -15.04 -9.83
C GLU A 176 4.97 -13.78 -9.59
N LEU A 177 5.36 -12.99 -8.59
CA LEU A 177 4.90 -11.63 -8.35
C LEU A 177 6.00 -10.65 -8.77
N ARG A 178 5.76 -9.89 -9.84
CA ARG A 178 6.75 -8.97 -10.42
C ARG A 178 7.14 -7.84 -9.46
N PRO A 179 8.31 -7.19 -9.69
CA PRO A 179 8.71 -6.00 -8.93
C PRO A 179 7.66 -4.89 -8.89
N HIS A 180 7.19 -4.60 -7.68
CA HIS A 180 6.22 -3.58 -7.34
C HIS A 180 6.54 -2.97 -5.97
N ARG A 181 5.82 -1.91 -5.61
CA ARG A 181 5.81 -1.33 -4.27
C ARG A 181 4.38 -0.90 -3.96
N ASP A 182 4.03 -0.96 -2.69
CA ASP A 182 2.68 -0.58 -2.25
C ASP A 182 2.59 0.94 -2.10
N PRO A 183 1.39 1.51 -2.28
CA PRO A 183 1.23 2.95 -2.36
C PRO A 183 1.34 3.65 -1.00
N PHE A 184 1.16 2.94 0.13
CA PHE A 184 0.96 3.56 1.43
C PHE A 184 1.87 2.98 2.51
N ALA A 185 2.58 3.85 3.21
CA ALA A 185 3.52 3.50 4.27
C ALA A 185 2.90 3.43 5.67
N GLY A 186 1.57 3.48 5.78
CA GLY A 186 0.90 3.43 7.08
C GLY A 186 0.79 2.03 7.69
N SER A 187 1.17 1.01 6.92
CA SER A 187 1.25 -0.38 7.33
C SER A 187 2.64 -0.97 7.11
N LEU A 188 2.82 -2.17 7.64
CA LEU A 188 3.94 -3.08 7.45
C LEU A 188 3.40 -4.46 7.16
N ARG A 189 4.05 -5.20 6.27
CA ARG A 189 3.57 -6.51 5.83
C ARG A 189 4.27 -7.64 6.55
N LEU A 190 3.50 -8.45 7.25
CA LEU A 190 3.93 -9.70 7.88
C LEU A 190 3.53 -10.88 7.00
N HIS A 191 4.47 -11.79 6.76
CA HIS A 191 4.20 -13.12 6.22
C HIS A 191 4.61 -14.17 7.25
N LEU A 192 3.71 -15.09 7.61
CA LEU A 192 3.99 -16.28 8.40
C LEU A 192 3.83 -17.52 7.49
N GLY A 193 4.87 -18.35 7.40
CA GLY A 193 4.86 -19.59 6.62
C GLY A 193 3.92 -20.63 7.24
N LEU A 194 3.01 -21.18 6.43
CA LEU A 194 2.05 -22.19 6.89
C LEU A 194 2.28 -23.55 6.22
N ASP A 195 2.29 -23.56 4.88
CA ASP A 195 2.55 -24.75 4.07
C ASP A 195 3.44 -24.32 2.91
N THR A 196 4.74 -24.37 3.14
CA THR A 196 5.76 -23.83 2.25
C THR A 196 6.62 -24.96 1.69
N PRO A 197 7.28 -24.73 0.54
CA PRO A 197 8.23 -25.71 0.00
C PRO A 197 9.45 -25.96 0.90
N ASN A 198 9.70 -25.09 1.89
CA ASN A 198 10.93 -25.06 2.69
C ASN A 198 12.22 -25.05 1.83
N ASP A 199 12.14 -24.42 0.66
CA ASP A 199 13.18 -24.35 -0.36
C ASP A 199 13.58 -22.87 -0.60
N ASP A 200 14.86 -22.60 -0.89
CA ASP A 200 15.36 -21.27 -1.25
C ASP A 200 14.94 -20.80 -2.63
N ALA A 201 14.46 -21.70 -3.49
CA ALA A 201 13.79 -21.34 -4.73
C ALA A 201 12.44 -20.62 -4.51
N CYS A 202 11.88 -20.67 -3.29
CA CYS A 202 10.65 -19.98 -2.92
C CYS A 202 10.94 -18.80 -1.97
N PHE A 203 11.02 -17.59 -2.53
CA PHE A 203 11.49 -16.41 -1.81
C PHE A 203 10.72 -15.12 -2.15
N ILE A 204 10.87 -14.14 -1.26
CA ILE A 204 10.60 -12.73 -1.51
C ILE A 204 11.92 -11.97 -1.49
N ASP A 205 12.07 -11.03 -2.42
CA ASP A 205 13.17 -10.08 -2.46
C ASP A 205 12.59 -8.68 -2.18
N VAL A 206 13.13 -8.02 -1.16
CA VAL A 206 12.74 -6.66 -0.75
C VAL A 206 13.98 -5.78 -0.80
N ASP A 207 14.00 -4.82 -1.73
CA ASP A 207 15.11 -3.91 -1.96
C ASP A 207 16.47 -4.63 -2.19
N GLY A 208 16.46 -5.79 -2.85
CA GLY A 208 17.65 -6.58 -3.17
C GLY A 208 18.09 -7.53 -2.04
N GLN A 209 17.29 -7.67 -0.99
CA GLN A 209 17.52 -8.60 0.11
C GLN A 209 16.50 -9.74 0.04
N ARG A 210 16.95 -10.99 0.11
CA ARG A 210 16.07 -12.16 -0.04
C ARG A 210 15.71 -12.78 1.31
N TYR A 211 14.47 -13.26 1.39
CA TYR A 211 13.98 -14.12 2.46
C TYR A 211 13.22 -15.30 1.82
N SER A 212 13.60 -16.52 2.20
CA SER A 212 12.93 -17.74 1.78
C SER A 212 11.96 -18.21 2.87
N TRP A 213 10.71 -18.53 2.53
CA TRP A 213 9.74 -18.93 3.54
C TRP A 213 10.03 -20.32 4.11
N ARG A 214 9.80 -20.47 5.41
CA ARG A 214 9.82 -21.73 6.14
C ARG A 214 8.55 -21.87 6.97
N ASP A 215 8.11 -23.10 7.20
CA ASP A 215 6.90 -23.36 7.98
C ASP A 215 7.08 -22.92 9.44
N GLY A 216 6.11 -22.16 9.95
CA GLY A 216 6.14 -21.59 11.30
C GLY A 216 7.08 -20.40 11.49
N GLU A 217 7.88 -20.04 10.48
CA GLU A 217 8.71 -18.85 10.51
C GLU A 217 8.00 -17.64 9.89
N TRP A 218 8.35 -16.45 10.38
CA TRP A 218 7.79 -15.20 9.88
C TRP A 218 8.84 -14.26 9.32
N THR A 219 8.39 -13.36 8.45
CA THR A 219 9.13 -12.19 8.01
C THR A 219 8.22 -10.98 8.02
N MET A 220 8.74 -9.82 8.39
CA MET A 220 8.07 -8.54 8.22
C MET A 220 8.91 -7.61 7.37
N PHE A 221 8.27 -6.90 6.46
CA PHE A 221 8.93 -5.96 5.57
C PHE A 221 8.08 -4.71 5.36
N ASP A 222 8.75 -3.63 4.97
CA ASP A 222 8.09 -2.41 4.55
C ASP A 222 7.72 -2.52 3.06
N GLU A 223 6.43 -2.74 2.78
CA GLU A 223 5.88 -2.97 1.44
C GLU A 223 6.08 -1.78 0.48
N THR A 224 6.50 -0.62 0.99
CA THR A 224 6.79 0.56 0.16
C THR A 224 8.20 0.57 -0.45
N TYR A 225 9.05 -0.39 -0.08
CA TYR A 225 10.23 -0.75 -0.88
C TYR A 225 9.83 -1.57 -2.11
N ILE A 226 10.66 -1.54 -3.16
CA ILE A 226 10.41 -2.43 -4.30
C ILE A 226 10.64 -3.86 -3.85
N HIS A 227 9.63 -4.69 -4.05
CA HIS A 227 9.66 -6.09 -3.70
C HIS A 227 9.03 -6.96 -4.80
N TRP A 228 9.45 -8.21 -4.84
CA TRP A 228 8.95 -9.23 -5.75
C TRP A 228 9.08 -10.61 -5.11
N ALA A 229 8.30 -11.57 -5.58
CA ALA A 229 8.31 -12.92 -5.04
C ALA A 229 8.27 -13.95 -6.16
N GLN A 230 8.88 -15.10 -5.90
CA GLN A 230 8.87 -16.22 -6.82
C GLN A 230 8.76 -17.53 -6.03
N ASN A 231 7.98 -18.46 -6.58
CA ASN A 231 8.01 -19.86 -6.16
C ASN A 231 8.62 -20.70 -7.30
N GLY A 232 9.95 -20.84 -7.29
CA GLY A 232 10.69 -21.68 -8.23
C GLY A 232 10.71 -23.17 -7.89
N SER A 233 10.04 -23.58 -6.80
CA SER A 233 9.96 -24.98 -6.38
C SER A 233 8.84 -25.75 -7.10
N GLN A 234 8.70 -27.04 -6.78
CA GLN A 234 7.63 -27.90 -7.28
C GLN A 234 6.42 -28.02 -6.34
N ALA A 235 6.44 -27.34 -5.18
CA ALA A 235 5.36 -27.37 -4.19
C ALA A 235 4.63 -26.02 -4.11
N ASN A 236 3.38 -26.03 -3.66
CA ASN A 236 2.64 -24.79 -3.37
C ASN A 236 3.26 -24.08 -2.15
N ARG A 237 3.05 -22.76 -2.09
CA ARG A 237 3.41 -21.96 -0.92
C ARG A 237 2.19 -21.20 -0.39
N ILE A 238 1.70 -21.61 0.77
CA ILE A 238 0.66 -20.91 1.53
C ILE A 238 1.29 -20.19 2.72
N ILE A 239 0.93 -18.91 2.87
CA ILE A 239 1.31 -18.08 4.00
C ILE A 239 0.07 -17.43 4.62
N LEU A 240 0.15 -17.09 5.91
CA LEU A 240 -0.68 -16.04 6.49
C LEU A 240 -0.03 -14.70 6.16
N PHE A 241 -0.76 -13.86 5.45
CA PHE A 241 -0.40 -12.49 5.11
C PHE A 241 -1.16 -11.56 6.04
N CYS A 242 -0.48 -10.63 6.70
CA CYS A 242 -1.10 -9.61 7.53
C CYS A 242 -0.53 -8.22 7.21
N ASP A 243 -1.40 -7.22 7.03
CA ASP A 243 -1.00 -5.81 7.06
C ASP A 243 -1.15 -5.31 8.51
N ILE A 244 -0.03 -4.95 9.12
CA ILE A 244 0.09 -4.47 10.50
C ILE A 244 0.16 -2.95 10.49
N GLU A 245 -0.63 -2.26 11.31
CA GLU A 245 -0.56 -0.80 11.45
C GLU A 245 0.84 -0.37 11.87
N ARG A 246 1.47 0.52 11.09
CA ARG A 246 2.78 1.08 11.43
C ARG A 246 2.69 1.87 12.74
N PRO A 247 3.49 1.52 13.76
CA PRO A 247 3.50 2.27 15.00
C PRO A 247 4.05 3.69 14.79
N MET A 248 3.27 4.71 15.13
CA MET A 248 3.68 6.11 15.00
C MET A 248 4.06 6.73 16.35
N ARG A 249 5.11 7.58 16.35
CA ARG A 249 5.67 8.25 17.53
C ARG A 249 4.66 9.19 18.16
N PHE A 250 3.94 9.95 17.33
CA PHE A 250 3.01 10.97 17.77
C PHE A 250 1.55 10.54 17.58
N ALA A 251 0.68 10.96 18.50
CA ALA A 251 -0.74 10.65 18.46
C ALA A 251 -1.44 11.26 17.23
N TRP A 252 -1.10 12.49 16.87
CA TRP A 252 -1.63 13.14 15.66
C TRP A 252 -1.24 12.38 14.39
N ALA A 253 -0.01 11.86 14.32
CA ALA A 253 0.48 11.07 13.19
C ALA A 253 -0.24 9.71 13.10
N ARG A 254 -0.53 9.06 14.24
CA ARG A 254 -1.44 7.88 14.27
C ARG A 254 -2.83 8.24 13.76
N GLY A 255 -3.37 9.39 14.16
CA GLY A 255 -4.67 9.88 13.69
C GLY A 255 -4.73 10.00 12.17
N ILE A 256 -3.72 10.65 11.58
CA ILE A 256 -3.58 10.77 10.11
C ILE A 256 -3.43 9.39 9.47
N ASN A 257 -2.58 8.51 10.01
CA ASN A 257 -2.40 7.16 9.50
C ASN A 257 -3.75 6.42 9.40
N ARG A 258 -4.49 6.35 10.52
CA ARG A 258 -5.79 5.68 10.59
C ARG A 258 -6.83 6.33 9.68
N PHE A 259 -6.84 7.66 9.57
CA PHE A 259 -7.73 8.37 8.67
C PHE A 259 -7.46 8.00 7.20
N VAL A 260 -6.19 8.04 6.78
CA VAL A 260 -5.82 7.68 5.40
C VAL A 260 -6.13 6.21 5.12
N ALA A 261 -5.75 5.33 6.05
CA ALA A 261 -5.99 3.90 5.96
C ALA A 261 -7.49 3.58 5.81
N LYS A 262 -8.36 4.16 6.64
CA LYS A 262 -9.81 3.94 6.61
C LYS A 262 -10.48 4.49 5.35
N ASN A 263 -10.06 5.65 4.85
CA ASN A 263 -10.77 6.33 3.76
C ASN A 263 -10.23 6.01 2.36
N PHE A 264 -8.94 5.69 2.25
CA PHE A 264 -8.29 5.49 0.94
C PHE A 264 -7.86 4.04 0.70
N ILE A 265 -7.53 3.28 1.75
CA ILE A 265 -7.01 1.91 1.63
C ILE A 265 -8.10 0.87 1.91
N ALA A 266 -8.89 1.06 2.98
CA ALA A 266 -9.94 0.11 3.37
C ALA A 266 -11.02 -0.05 2.29
N ALA A 267 -11.18 0.95 1.42
CA ALA A 267 -12.12 0.90 0.33
C ALA A 267 -11.72 -0.04 -0.84
N GLY A 268 -10.52 -0.63 -0.81
CA GLY A 268 -10.04 -1.65 -1.76
C GLY A 268 -10.45 -3.09 -1.44
N ALA A 269 -11.26 -3.34 -0.40
CA ALA A 269 -11.69 -4.69 0.00
C ALA A 269 -12.45 -5.40 -1.12
N SER A 270 -11.99 -6.60 -1.49
CA SER A 270 -12.67 -7.49 -2.44
C SER A 270 -13.33 -8.65 -1.68
N PRO A 271 -14.51 -9.13 -2.10
CA PRO A 271 -15.19 -10.24 -1.44
C PRO A 271 -14.46 -11.58 -1.68
N ASN A 272 -14.68 -12.57 -0.81
CA ASN A 272 -14.30 -13.97 -1.04
C ASN A 272 -15.48 -14.80 -1.59
N MET A 273 -16.68 -14.58 -1.05
CA MET A 273 -17.92 -15.26 -1.42
C MET A 273 -19.09 -14.29 -1.66
N GLU A 274 -20.16 -14.78 -2.29
CA GLU A 274 -21.43 -14.04 -2.39
C GLU A 274 -21.99 -13.78 -0.98
N GLY A 275 -22.13 -12.50 -0.62
CA GLY A 275 -22.55 -12.06 0.73
C GLY A 275 -21.49 -11.28 1.51
N ASP A 276 -20.22 -11.32 1.10
CA ASP A 276 -19.16 -10.52 1.71
C ASP A 276 -19.29 -9.03 1.33
N LYS A 277 -19.25 -8.13 2.33
CA LYS A 277 -19.29 -6.67 2.10
C LYS A 277 -18.07 -6.24 1.28
N THR A 278 -18.30 -5.52 0.17
CA THR A 278 -17.22 -4.94 -0.66
C THR A 278 -17.01 -3.46 -0.34
N GLY A 279 -15.76 -2.99 -0.38
CA GLY A 279 -15.44 -1.57 -0.20
C GLY A 279 -16.07 -0.69 -1.30
N GLY A 280 -16.47 0.54 -0.95
CA GLY A 280 -17.22 1.45 -1.83
C GLY A 280 -16.52 1.85 -3.14
N ILE A 281 -15.21 1.59 -3.30
CA ILE A 281 -14.45 1.88 -4.53
C ILE A 281 -14.74 0.88 -5.66
N ASN A 282 -15.31 -0.31 -5.38
CA ASN A 282 -15.62 -1.27 -6.45
C ASN A 282 -16.54 -0.70 -7.54
N ARG A 283 -17.42 0.25 -7.18
CA ARG A 283 -18.30 0.92 -8.16
C ARG A 283 -17.53 1.90 -9.06
N LEU A 284 -16.60 2.68 -8.52
CA LEU A 284 -15.77 3.62 -9.29
C LEU A 284 -14.72 2.88 -10.13
N PHE A 285 -14.20 1.77 -9.60
CA PHE A 285 -13.21 0.94 -10.28
C PHE A 285 -13.76 0.31 -11.56
N LYS A 286 -15.02 -0.12 -11.59
CA LYS A 286 -15.67 -0.62 -12.82
C LYS A 286 -15.57 0.40 -13.96
N TYR A 287 -15.79 1.69 -13.66
CA TYR A 287 -15.68 2.77 -14.64
C TYR A 287 -14.23 3.06 -15.05
N PHE A 288 -13.31 3.13 -14.08
CA PHE A 288 -11.88 3.30 -14.38
C PHE A 288 -11.33 2.16 -15.24
N TYR A 289 -11.71 0.92 -14.93
CA TYR A 289 -11.27 -0.25 -15.67
C TYR A 289 -11.85 -0.28 -17.09
N ALA A 290 -13.13 0.07 -17.26
CA ALA A 290 -13.74 0.24 -18.58
C ALA A 290 -13.00 1.31 -19.41
N LEU A 291 -12.63 2.43 -18.79
CA LEU A 291 -11.82 3.47 -19.43
C LEU A 291 -10.42 2.95 -19.80
N ARG A 292 -9.77 2.20 -18.91
CA ARG A 292 -8.46 1.58 -19.15
C ARG A 292 -8.49 0.59 -20.32
N LEU A 293 -9.54 -0.23 -20.42
CA LEU A 293 -9.72 -1.15 -21.55
C LEU A 293 -9.86 -0.39 -22.87
N LYS A 294 -10.67 0.67 -22.89
CA LYS A 294 -10.79 1.57 -24.06
C LYS A 294 -9.46 2.23 -24.42
N ALA A 295 -8.71 2.71 -23.43
CA ALA A 295 -7.38 3.30 -23.62
C ALA A 295 -6.37 2.29 -24.15
N LYS A 296 -6.42 1.03 -23.69
CA LYS A 296 -5.58 -0.06 -24.19
C LYS A 296 -5.94 -0.41 -25.63
N GLY A 297 -7.22 -0.55 -25.94
CA GLY A 297 -7.70 -0.76 -27.32
C GLY A 297 -7.31 0.38 -28.24
N LEU A 298 -7.36 1.64 -27.76
CA LEU A 298 -6.86 2.78 -28.51
C LEU A 298 -5.36 2.69 -28.76
N ARG A 299 -4.56 2.33 -27.75
CA ARG A 299 -3.11 2.15 -27.92
C ARG A 299 -2.77 1.05 -28.93
N GLU A 300 -3.54 -0.03 -28.96
CA GLU A 300 -3.38 -1.13 -29.90
C GLU A 300 -3.77 -0.71 -31.33
N ARG A 301 -4.85 0.08 -31.50
CA ARG A 301 -5.33 0.56 -32.81
C ARG A 301 -4.53 1.74 -33.38
N ASN A 302 -4.14 2.69 -32.53
CA ASN A 302 -3.46 3.92 -32.92
C ASN A 302 -2.55 4.44 -31.79
N LYS A 303 -1.27 4.06 -31.85
CA LYS A 303 -0.26 4.47 -30.87
C LYS A 303 -0.06 5.98 -30.83
N THR A 304 -0.03 6.64 -31.99
CA THR A 304 0.21 8.08 -32.09
C THR A 304 -0.88 8.88 -31.40
N LEU A 305 -2.16 8.58 -31.68
CA LEU A 305 -3.29 9.23 -31.04
C LEU A 305 -3.33 8.96 -29.53
N TYR A 306 -3.03 7.72 -29.11
CA TYR A 306 -2.94 7.38 -27.69
C TYR A 306 -1.90 8.24 -26.96
N TYR A 307 -0.68 8.36 -27.51
CA TYR A 307 0.37 9.16 -26.87
C TYR A 307 0.07 10.66 -26.96
N ALA A 308 -0.50 11.16 -28.06
CA ALA A 308 -0.92 12.56 -28.18
C ALA A 308 -1.96 12.94 -27.11
N LEU A 309 -3.03 12.14 -26.95
CA LEU A 309 -4.05 12.37 -25.92
C LEU A 309 -3.47 12.24 -24.51
N LYS A 310 -2.58 11.27 -24.29
CA LYS A 310 -1.90 11.10 -23.00
C LYS A 310 -1.09 12.35 -22.63
N TYR A 311 -0.30 12.89 -23.55
CA TYR A 311 0.52 14.08 -23.28
C TYR A 311 -0.33 15.35 -23.19
N ALA A 312 -1.40 15.48 -23.98
CA ALA A 312 -2.34 16.60 -23.87
C ALA A 312 -3.00 16.65 -22.48
N LEU A 313 -3.41 15.50 -21.93
CA LEU A 313 -3.95 15.40 -20.56
C LEU A 313 -2.93 15.81 -19.50
N VAL A 314 -1.67 15.40 -19.66
CA VAL A 314 -0.58 15.79 -18.76
C VAL A 314 -0.35 17.30 -18.83
N LEU A 315 -0.29 17.89 -20.03
CA LEU A 315 -0.11 19.33 -20.21
C LEU A 315 -1.29 20.13 -19.66
N ALA A 316 -2.52 19.65 -19.86
CA ALA A 316 -3.72 20.26 -19.28
C ALA A 316 -3.68 20.25 -17.75
N ALA A 317 -3.27 19.14 -17.13
CA ALA A 317 -3.11 19.06 -15.69
C ALA A 317 -2.03 20.01 -15.17
N ILE A 318 -0.88 20.10 -15.86
CA ILE A 318 0.19 21.06 -15.52
C ILE A 318 -0.32 22.49 -15.66
N GLY A 319 -0.99 22.83 -16.76
CA GLY A 319 -1.56 24.15 -17.00
C GLY A 319 -2.59 24.54 -15.94
N PHE A 320 -3.44 23.60 -15.52
CA PHE A 320 -4.40 23.81 -14.45
C PHE A 320 -3.73 24.11 -13.10
N VAL A 321 -2.66 23.39 -12.76
CA VAL A 321 -1.86 23.63 -11.53
C VAL A 321 -1.16 24.99 -11.58
N ILE A 322 -0.71 25.43 -12.74
CA ILE A 322 -0.09 26.76 -12.92
C ILE A 322 -1.13 27.87 -12.77
N TRP A 323 -2.35 27.65 -13.31
CA TRP A 323 -3.46 28.60 -13.32
C TRP A 323 -4.07 28.83 -11.92
N LEU A 324 -4.27 27.77 -11.13
CA LEU A 324 -4.66 27.82 -9.72
C LEU A 324 -3.62 28.56 -8.87
#